data_AF-A0A9Q3JPL2-F1
#
_entry.id   AF-A0A9Q3JPL2-F1
#
_cell.length_a   1.000
_cell.length_b   1.000
_cell.length_c   1.000
_cell.angle_alpha   90.00
_cell.angle_beta   90.00
_cell.angle_gamma   90.00
#
_symmetry.space_group_name_H-M   'P 1'
#
loop_
_entity.id
_entity.type
_entity.pdbx_description
1 polymer ?
#
loop_
_entity_poly.entity_id
_entity_poly.type
_entity_poly.pdbx_seq_one_letter_code
_entity_poly.pdbx_strand_id
1 'polypeptide(L)'
;MDNCTSNHFILGNDYLSIYGIDISNQKDRYFTIGDNKRQKFGFLNNKKQITVIKNEEKIPEKELFISEQLKEAEFNQELTEKMKEKLIDLLFKYKNAFATDKEPLGAIIGHEVDIILNVEKPYPPLLRRPAYPASPRAREALEVHIKGLMDLGVLRKVGNNEQVEGTTPVIIAWHNGKSRMVGDSEP
;
A
#
# COMPACT_ATOMS: atom_id res chain seq x y z
N MET A 1 -16.50 30.06 15.91
CA MET A 1 -15.53 29.11 15.33
C MET A 1 -15.39 28.01 16.34
N ASP A 2 -15.93 26.84 16.04
CA ASP A 2 -15.86 25.69 16.93
C ASP A 2 -14.43 25.16 16.97
N ASN A 3 -13.95 24.81 18.16
CA ASN A 3 -12.61 24.25 18.33
C ASN A 3 -12.57 22.88 17.65
N CYS A 4 -11.88 22.80 16.50
CA CYS A 4 -11.59 21.54 15.84
C CYS A 4 -10.50 20.80 16.63
N THR A 5 -10.76 19.56 17.02
CA THR A 5 -9.75 18.68 17.63
C THR A 5 -9.17 17.80 16.53
N SER A 6 -7.86 17.95 16.28
CA SER A 6 -7.14 17.09 15.33
C SER A 6 -5.99 16.39 16.04
N ASN A 7 -5.85 15.08 15.82
CA ASN A 7 -4.75 14.27 16.37
C ASN A 7 -3.42 14.56 15.66
N HIS A 8 -3.48 14.97 14.39
CA HIS A 8 -2.31 15.28 13.58
C HIS A 8 -2.58 16.55 12.77
N PHE A 9 -1.62 17.46 12.80
CA PHE A 9 -1.66 18.66 11.97
C PHE A 9 -0.41 18.65 11.09
N ILE A 10 -0.61 18.30 9.82
CA ILE A 10 0.45 18.24 8.83
C ILE A 10 0.37 19.53 8.01
N LEU A 11 1.42 20.33 8.06
CA LEU A 11 1.51 21.54 7.26
C LEU A 11 2.53 21.34 6.14
N GLY A 12 2.13 21.61 4.90
CA GLY A 12 3.05 21.66 3.77
C GLY A 12 3.97 22.87 3.85
N ASN A 13 5.16 22.78 3.22
CA ASN A 13 6.13 23.88 3.18
C ASN A 13 5.56 25.18 2.60
N ASP A 14 4.67 25.07 1.61
CA ASP A 14 4.04 26.23 0.98
C ASP A 14 3.22 27.04 2.00
N TYR A 15 2.49 26.34 2.88
CA TYR A 15 1.69 26.95 3.94
C TYR A 15 2.54 27.49 5.09
N LEU A 16 3.71 26.87 5.37
CA LEU A 16 4.66 27.44 6.33
C LEU A 16 5.11 28.84 5.88
N SER A 17 5.43 28.99 4.59
CA SER A 17 5.81 30.27 3.99
C SER A 17 4.66 31.28 4.01
N ILE A 18 3.45 30.88 3.57
CA ILE A 18 2.26 31.74 3.50
C ILE A 18 1.89 32.32 4.87
N TYR A 19 1.97 31.51 5.93
CA TYR A 19 1.60 31.94 7.28
C TYR A 19 2.78 32.42 8.13
N GLY A 20 3.98 32.56 7.53
CA GLY A 20 5.19 32.98 8.24
C GLY A 20 5.54 32.07 9.42
N ILE A 21 5.24 30.78 9.31
CA ILE A 21 5.52 29.79 10.35
C ILE A 21 6.94 29.28 10.14
N ASP A 22 7.83 29.63 11.07
CA ASP A 22 9.22 29.17 11.08
C ASP A 22 9.43 28.21 12.25
N ILE A 23 9.93 27.01 11.94
CA ILE A 23 10.23 25.95 12.91
C ILE A 23 11.75 25.82 12.94
N SER A 24 12.37 26.28 14.01
CA SER A 24 13.82 26.20 14.17
C SER A 24 14.21 25.26 15.30
N ASN A 25 15.13 24.34 14.97
CA ASN A 25 15.76 23.43 15.93
C ASN A 25 17.07 24.07 16.40
N GLN A 26 17.02 24.91 17.43
CA GLN A 26 18.22 25.19 18.23
C GLN A 26 18.19 24.30 19.48
N LYS A 27 18.92 24.63 20.56
CA LYS A 27 19.00 23.82 21.80
C LYS A 27 17.64 23.28 22.30
N ASP A 28 16.55 24.00 22.01
CA ASP A 28 15.16 23.55 22.16
C ASP A 28 14.36 23.75 20.86
N ARG A 29 13.27 22.98 20.69
CA ARG A 29 12.32 23.13 19.58
C ARG A 29 11.35 24.27 19.89
N TYR A 30 11.26 25.25 19.01
CA TYR A 30 10.28 26.33 19.07
C TYR A 30 9.80 26.72 17.68
N PHE A 31 8.64 27.39 17.62
CA PHE A 31 8.13 27.97 16.39
C PHE A 31 7.74 29.44 16.58
N THR A 32 7.74 30.20 15.49
CA THR A 32 7.22 31.57 15.41
C THR A 32 6.07 31.62 14.41
N ILE A 33 5.12 32.52 14.59
CA ILE A 33 4.03 32.76 13.63
C ILE A 33 4.12 34.21 13.14
N GLY A 34 4.14 34.41 11.83
CA GLY A 34 4.24 35.71 11.18
C GLY A 34 5.64 36.36 11.28
N ASP A 35 5.73 37.65 10.97
CA ASP A 35 7.02 38.36 10.85
C ASP A 35 7.71 38.67 12.19
N ASN A 36 7.02 38.43 13.31
CA ASN A 36 7.52 38.80 14.63
C ASN A 36 8.38 37.68 15.25
N LYS A 37 9.64 37.57 14.78
CA LYS A 37 10.64 36.58 15.25
C LYS A 37 10.99 36.66 16.75
N ARG A 38 10.46 37.66 17.48
CA ARG A 38 10.68 37.82 18.93
C ARG A 38 9.74 36.95 19.77
N GLN A 39 8.56 36.61 19.26
CA GLN A 39 7.58 35.81 20.00
C GLN A 39 7.73 34.33 19.66
N LYS A 40 8.49 33.61 20.50
CA LYS A 40 8.76 32.18 20.33
C LYS A 40 7.76 31.37 21.14
N PHE A 41 7.12 30.40 20.50
CA PHE A 41 6.25 29.42 21.13
C PHE A 41 7.02 28.11 21.30
N GLY A 42 7.27 27.73 22.55
CA GLY A 42 7.94 26.46 22.87
C GLY A 42 6.95 25.30 22.80
N PHE A 43 7.41 24.15 22.32
CA PHE A 43 6.65 22.91 22.48
C PHE A 43 6.73 22.48 23.95
N LEU A 44 5.59 22.31 24.60
CA LEU A 44 5.53 21.80 25.98
C LEU A 44 6.09 20.36 26.00
N ASN A 45 7.28 20.17 26.57
CA ASN A 45 7.86 18.85 26.87
C ASN A 45 7.16 18.20 28.08
N ASN A 46 5.83 18.17 28.08
CA ASN A 46 5.11 17.37 29.05
C ASN A 46 5.34 15.89 28.69
N LYS A 47 6.29 15.25 29.39
CA LYS A 47 6.42 13.78 29.48
C LYS A 47 5.21 13.14 30.17
N LYS A 48 4.20 13.91 30.59
CA LYS A 48 2.86 13.37 30.71
C LYS A 48 2.45 13.07 29.28
N GLN A 49 2.51 11.78 28.91
CA GLN A 49 1.78 11.22 27.78
C GLN A 49 0.55 12.10 27.58
N ILE A 50 0.43 12.71 26.41
CA ILE A 50 -0.87 13.13 25.95
C ILE A 50 -1.68 11.84 26.07
N THR A 51 -2.44 11.70 27.15
CA THR A 51 -3.57 10.81 27.21
C THR A 51 -4.47 11.39 26.16
N VAL A 52 -4.20 11.00 24.92
CA VAL A 52 -5.21 10.88 23.88
C VAL A 52 -6.29 10.15 24.63
N ILE A 53 -7.34 10.88 24.98
CA ILE A 53 -8.56 10.30 25.50
C ILE A 53 -8.97 9.37 24.36
N LYS A 54 -8.58 8.10 24.47
CA LYS A 54 -8.99 7.02 23.58
C LYS A 54 -10.46 6.75 23.91
N ASN A 55 -11.31 7.71 23.56
CA ASN A 55 -12.73 7.49 23.33
C ASN A 55 -12.92 7.08 21.87
N GLU A 56 -11.98 6.33 21.30
CA GLU A 56 -12.32 5.41 20.23
C GLU A 56 -12.85 4.18 20.94
N GLU A 57 -14.17 4.07 21.03
CA GLU A 57 -14.78 2.75 21.14
C GLU A 57 -14.13 1.93 20.02
N LYS A 58 -13.19 1.05 20.38
CA LYS A 58 -12.61 0.11 19.43
C LYS A 58 -13.78 -0.69 18.89
N ILE A 59 -14.26 -0.34 17.71
CA ILE A 59 -15.20 -1.16 16.97
C ILE A 59 -14.58 -2.56 16.99
N PRO A 60 -15.28 -3.57 17.54
CA PRO A 60 -14.77 -4.92 17.58
C PRO A 60 -14.30 -5.29 16.17
N GLU A 61 -13.08 -5.81 16.04
CA GLU A 61 -12.48 -6.17 14.75
C GLU A 61 -13.39 -7.10 13.91
N LYS A 62 -14.23 -7.88 14.61
CA LYS A 62 -15.29 -8.71 14.03
C LYS A 62 -16.40 -7.90 13.35
N GLU A 63 -16.82 -6.78 13.91
CA GLU A 63 -17.83 -5.89 13.31
C GLU A 63 -17.30 -5.19 12.06
N LEU A 64 -16.02 -4.79 12.07
CA LEU A 64 -15.34 -4.28 10.88
C LEU A 64 -15.24 -5.35 9.78
N PHE A 65 -14.92 -6.59 10.16
CA PHE A 65 -14.90 -7.74 9.24
C PHE A 65 -16.27 -7.97 8.59
N ILE A 66 -17.35 -7.89 9.39
CA ILE A 66 -18.71 -8.05 8.88
C ILE A 66 -19.09 -6.89 7.93
N SER A 67 -18.76 -5.65 8.30
CA SER A 67 -19.17 -4.46 7.54
C SER A 67 -18.37 -4.23 6.26
N GLU A 68 -17.09 -4.64 6.24
CA GLU A 68 -16.22 -4.48 5.07
C GLU A 68 -16.13 -5.74 4.21
N GLN A 69 -15.81 -6.89 4.80
CA GLN A 69 -15.49 -8.10 4.01
C GLN A 69 -16.73 -8.94 3.70
N LEU A 70 -17.75 -8.96 4.57
CA LEU A 70 -18.98 -9.71 4.36
C LEU A 70 -20.13 -8.87 3.78
N LYS A 71 -19.87 -7.61 3.39
CA LYS A 71 -20.90 -6.70 2.87
C LYS A 71 -21.59 -7.22 1.61
N GLU A 72 -20.80 -7.83 0.73
CA GLU A 72 -21.25 -8.41 -0.54
C GLU A 72 -21.46 -9.93 -0.44
N ALA A 73 -21.32 -10.52 0.76
CA ALA A 73 -21.47 -11.95 0.95
C ALA A 73 -22.94 -12.35 0.98
N GLU A 74 -23.31 -13.27 0.09
CA GLU A 74 -24.63 -13.88 0.08
C GLU A 74 -24.64 -15.14 0.96
N PHE A 75 -25.55 -15.17 1.94
CA PHE A 75 -25.78 -16.34 2.77
C PHE A 75 -27.04 -17.07 2.31
N ASN A 76 -27.04 -18.40 2.42
CA ASN A 76 -28.24 -19.20 2.15
C ASN A 76 -29.41 -18.74 3.05
N GLN A 77 -30.60 -18.58 2.47
CA GLN A 77 -31.82 -18.15 3.15
C GLN A 77 -32.33 -19.17 4.18
N GLU A 78 -31.92 -20.44 4.06
CA GLU A 78 -32.31 -21.50 4.99
C GLU A 78 -31.51 -21.50 6.30
N LEU A 79 -30.47 -20.68 6.41
CA LEU A 79 -29.64 -20.58 7.61
C LEU A 79 -30.39 -19.87 8.75
N THR A 80 -30.53 -20.55 9.88
CA THR A 80 -31.01 -19.92 11.12
C THR A 80 -29.98 -18.91 11.63
N GLU A 81 -30.43 -17.86 12.35
CA GLU A 81 -29.55 -16.81 12.89
C GLU A 81 -28.37 -17.38 13.71
N LYS A 82 -28.63 -18.38 14.56
CA LYS A 82 -27.59 -19.07 15.35
C LYS A 82 -26.53 -19.77 14.48
N MET A 83 -26.92 -20.30 13.32
CA MET A 83 -25.98 -20.95 12.40
C MET A 83 -25.14 -19.90 11.67
N LYS A 84 -25.77 -18.78 11.30
CA LYS A 84 -25.09 -17.64 10.68
C LYS A 84 -24.05 -17.04 11.61
N GLU A 85 -24.35 -16.86 12.89
CA GLU A 85 -23.38 -16.39 13.88
C GLU A 85 -22.17 -17.31 13.99
N LYS A 86 -22.39 -18.63 14.10
CA LYS A 86 -21.31 -19.62 14.13
C LYS A 86 -20.45 -19.61 12.86
N LEU A 87 -21.08 -19.41 11.71
CA LEU A 87 -20.37 -19.31 10.44
C LEU A 87 -19.49 -18.06 10.40
N ILE A 88 -20.02 -16.91 10.82
CA ILE A 88 -19.25 -15.66 10.91
C ILE A 88 -18.07 -15.82 11.89
N ASP A 89 -18.27 -16.49 13.02
CA ASP A 89 -17.18 -16.80 13.96
C ASP A 89 -16.08 -17.65 13.31
N LEU A 90 -16.47 -18.66 12.53
CA LEU A 90 -15.53 -19.53 11.84
C LEU A 90 -14.77 -18.78 10.73
N LEU A 91 -15.47 -17.96 9.95
CA LEU A 91 -14.87 -17.12 8.91
C LEU A 91 -13.90 -16.11 9.51
N PHE A 92 -14.29 -15.45 10.61
CA PHE A 92 -13.44 -14.50 11.32
C PHE A 92 -12.20 -15.19 11.90
N LYS A 93 -12.35 -16.39 12.47
CA LYS A 93 -11.24 -17.20 12.99
C LYS A 93 -10.20 -17.52 11.91
N TYR A 94 -10.63 -17.79 10.69
CA TYR A 94 -9.76 -18.14 9.56
C TYR A 94 -9.63 -17.03 8.52
N LYS A 95 -9.87 -15.76 8.89
CA LYS A 95 -9.90 -14.64 7.94
C LYS A 95 -8.62 -14.52 7.10
N ASN A 96 -7.46 -14.81 7.70
CA ASN A 96 -6.14 -14.76 7.04
C ASN A 96 -5.93 -15.86 5.99
N ALA A 97 -6.80 -16.87 5.93
CA ALA A 97 -6.74 -17.91 4.90
C ALA A 97 -7.41 -17.48 3.59
N PHE A 98 -8.18 -16.39 3.60
CA PHE A 98 -8.84 -15.86 2.42
C PHE A 98 -8.01 -14.74 1.81
N ALA A 99 -7.90 -14.72 0.48
CA ALA A 99 -7.23 -13.64 -0.23
C ALA A 99 -8.14 -12.40 -0.27
N THR A 100 -7.57 -11.23 0.05
CA THR A 100 -8.21 -9.94 -0.17
C THR A 100 -7.40 -9.13 -1.17
N ASP A 101 -7.99 -8.07 -1.71
CA ASP A 101 -7.35 -7.12 -2.61
C ASP A 101 -6.45 -6.10 -1.88
N LYS A 102 -6.61 -5.97 -0.56
CA LYS A 102 -5.86 -5.03 0.28
C LYS A 102 -4.63 -5.63 0.94
N GLU A 103 -4.62 -6.94 1.15
CA GLU A 103 -3.52 -7.63 1.82
C GLU A 103 -2.54 -8.21 0.79
N PRO A 104 -1.23 -8.22 1.10
CA PRO A 104 -0.25 -8.82 0.21
C PRO A 104 -0.56 -10.30 0.01
N LEU A 105 -0.16 -10.84 -1.15
CA LEU A 105 -0.30 -12.27 -1.40
C LEU A 105 0.48 -13.08 -0.35
N GLY A 106 -0.03 -14.26 -0.02
CA GLY A 106 0.63 -15.18 0.89
C GLY A 106 2.04 -15.53 0.38
N ALA A 107 3.05 -15.27 1.20
CA ALA A 107 4.45 -15.61 0.92
C ALA A 107 4.90 -16.75 1.83
N ILE A 108 5.45 -17.82 1.24
CA ILE A 108 6.05 -18.91 2.00
C ILE A 108 7.50 -18.52 2.32
N ILE A 109 7.77 -18.24 3.60
CA ILE A 109 9.10 -17.85 4.08
C ILE A 109 10.00 -19.08 4.15
N GLY A 110 11.26 -18.97 3.67
CA GLY A 110 12.25 -20.05 3.72
C GLY A 110 12.21 -21.03 2.55
N HIS A 111 11.38 -20.75 1.55
CA HIS A 111 11.28 -21.50 0.30
C HIS A 111 11.61 -20.61 -0.91
N GLU A 112 12.58 -19.71 -0.74
CA GLU A 112 13.09 -18.88 -1.82
C GLU A 112 13.75 -19.77 -2.90
N VAL A 113 13.53 -19.44 -4.17
CA VAL A 113 14.04 -20.20 -5.32
C VAL A 113 15.20 -19.45 -5.96
N ASP A 114 16.38 -20.07 -5.94
CA ASP A 114 17.54 -19.59 -6.69
C ASP A 114 17.53 -20.18 -8.11
N ILE A 115 17.39 -19.31 -9.11
CA ILE A 115 17.45 -19.68 -10.52
C ILE A 115 18.86 -19.38 -11.04
N ILE A 116 19.63 -20.43 -11.33
CA ILE A 116 20.99 -20.31 -11.87
C ILE A 116 20.96 -20.53 -13.38
N LEU A 117 21.61 -19.63 -14.12
CA LEU A 117 21.76 -19.76 -15.58
C LEU A 117 22.85 -20.78 -15.91
N ASN A 118 22.58 -21.65 -16.88
CA ASN A 118 23.54 -22.64 -17.38
C ASN A 118 24.59 -22.07 -18.35
N VAL A 119 24.66 -20.74 -18.50
CA VAL A 119 25.53 -20.04 -19.44
C VAL A 119 26.35 -18.98 -18.71
N GLU A 120 27.60 -18.80 -19.13
CA GLU A 120 28.50 -17.79 -18.57
C GLU A 120 28.40 -16.46 -19.34
N LYS A 121 28.92 -15.38 -18.73
CA LYS A 121 28.97 -14.05 -19.37
C LYS A 121 29.99 -14.05 -20.52
N PRO A 122 29.71 -13.34 -21.64
CA PRO A 122 28.55 -12.48 -21.88
C PRO A 122 27.29 -13.27 -22.23
N TYR A 123 26.17 -12.85 -21.61
CA TYR A 123 24.88 -13.49 -21.82
C TYR A 123 24.35 -13.33 -23.25
N PRO A 124 23.62 -14.33 -23.80
CA PRO A 124 22.99 -14.22 -25.11
C PRO A 124 22.06 -13.00 -25.21
N PRO A 125 22.01 -12.31 -26.37
CA PRO A 125 21.08 -11.19 -26.57
C PRO A 125 19.61 -11.55 -26.33
N LEU A 126 19.23 -12.82 -26.51
CA LEU A 126 17.88 -13.33 -26.23
C LEU A 126 17.46 -13.18 -24.76
N LEU A 127 18.42 -13.15 -23.83
CA LEU A 127 18.13 -12.87 -22.42
C LEU A 127 17.78 -11.40 -22.18
N ARG A 128 18.09 -10.48 -23.11
CA ARG A 128 17.84 -9.04 -23.01
C ARG A 128 17.00 -8.55 -24.16
N ARG A 129 15.72 -8.91 -24.15
CA ARG A 129 14.76 -8.46 -25.16
C ARG A 129 14.20 -7.08 -24.81
N PRO A 130 14.13 -6.15 -25.78
CA PRO A 130 13.52 -4.84 -25.56
C PRO A 130 12.00 -4.97 -25.43
N ALA A 131 11.38 -4.00 -24.75
CA ALA A 131 9.92 -3.93 -24.68
C ALA A 131 9.31 -3.69 -26.06
N TYR A 132 8.19 -4.34 -26.35
CA TYR A 132 7.41 -4.05 -27.55
C TYR A 132 6.75 -2.67 -27.47
N PRO A 133 6.57 -1.97 -28.61
CA PRO A 133 5.79 -0.75 -28.63
C PRO A 133 4.34 -1.06 -28.25
N ALA A 134 3.82 -0.39 -27.22
CA ALA A 134 2.45 -0.57 -26.74
C ALA A 134 1.54 0.55 -27.26
N SER A 135 0.32 0.19 -27.66
CA SER A 135 -0.72 1.18 -27.99
C SER A 135 -1.15 1.96 -26.74
N PRO A 136 -1.75 3.16 -26.87
CA PRO A 136 -2.21 3.94 -25.72
C PRO A 136 -3.10 3.14 -24.75
N ARG A 137 -4.06 2.40 -25.31
CA ARG A 137 -4.95 1.50 -24.56
C ARG A 137 -4.19 0.38 -23.82
N ALA A 138 -3.16 -0.19 -24.45
CA ALA A 138 -2.35 -1.23 -23.81
C ALA A 138 -1.48 -0.65 -22.69
N ARG A 139 -0.96 0.57 -22.88
CA ARG A 139 -0.13 1.27 -21.89
C ARG A 139 -0.93 1.58 -20.62
N GLU A 140 -2.14 2.11 -20.76
CA GLU A 140 -3.05 2.34 -19.63
C GLU A 140 -3.37 1.05 -18.88
N ALA A 141 -3.67 -0.03 -19.59
CA ALA A 141 -3.91 -1.33 -18.95
C ALA A 141 -2.67 -1.86 -18.22
N LEU A 142 -1.47 -1.72 -18.81
CA LEU A 142 -0.22 -2.11 -18.15
C LEU A 142 0.02 -1.32 -16.87
N GLU A 143 -0.18 -0.01 -16.89
CA GLU A 143 0.00 0.84 -15.70
C GLU A 143 -0.91 0.39 -14.54
N VAL A 144 -2.16 0.02 -14.82
CA VAL A 144 -3.09 -0.51 -13.82
C VAL A 144 -2.60 -1.83 -13.23
N HIS A 145 -2.20 -2.78 -14.09
CA HIS A 145 -1.70 -4.09 -13.64
C HIS A 145 -0.39 -3.98 -12.85
N ILE A 146 0.56 -3.18 -13.34
CA ILE A 146 1.85 -2.96 -12.66
C ILE A 146 1.62 -2.33 -11.29
N LYS A 147 0.77 -1.30 -11.19
CA LYS A 147 0.46 -0.67 -9.91
C LYS A 147 -0.16 -1.67 -8.94
N GLY A 148 -1.16 -2.45 -9.37
CA GLY A 148 -1.78 -3.47 -8.51
C GLY A 148 -0.78 -4.51 -8.01
N LEU A 149 0.14 -4.96 -8.86
CA LEU A 149 1.17 -5.92 -8.45
C LEU A 149 2.24 -5.30 -7.54
N MET A 150 2.51 -4.00 -7.66
CA MET A 150 3.36 -3.27 -6.71
C MET A 150 2.68 -3.12 -5.34
N ASP A 151 1.39 -2.77 -5.32
CA ASP A 151 0.60 -2.63 -4.09
C ASP A 151 0.49 -3.98 -3.35
N LEU A 152 0.39 -5.09 -4.09
CA LEU A 152 0.40 -6.46 -3.55
C LEU A 152 1.80 -6.97 -3.14
N GLY A 153 2.86 -6.20 -3.37
CA GLY A 153 4.24 -6.59 -3.05
C GLY A 153 4.84 -7.66 -3.97
N VAL A 154 4.22 -7.94 -5.13
CA VAL A 154 4.69 -8.93 -6.11
C VAL A 154 5.78 -8.35 -7.01
N LEU A 155 5.64 -7.08 -7.40
CA LEU A 155 6.62 -6.36 -8.20
C LEU A 155 7.27 -5.25 -7.37
N ARG A 156 8.55 -4.99 -7.65
CA ARG A 156 9.26 -3.82 -7.13
C ARG A 156 10.04 -3.14 -8.24
N LYS A 157 10.29 -1.84 -8.04
CA LYS A 157 11.23 -1.10 -8.89
C LYS A 157 12.65 -1.56 -8.59
N VAL A 158 13.38 -1.92 -9.63
CA VAL A 158 14.82 -2.19 -9.58
C VAL A 158 15.57 -0.85 -9.45
N GLY A 159 16.54 -0.79 -8.55
CA GLY A 159 17.32 0.44 -8.31
C GLY A 159 18.33 0.72 -9.43
N ASN A 160 18.74 1.98 -9.60
CA ASN A 160 19.69 2.37 -10.66
C ASN A 160 21.04 1.61 -10.61
N ASN A 161 21.44 1.15 -9.43
CA ASN A 161 22.71 0.44 -9.21
C ASN A 161 22.56 -1.09 -9.26
N GLU A 162 21.35 -1.61 -9.42
CA GLU A 162 21.07 -3.03 -9.46
C GLU A 162 21.14 -3.53 -10.91
N GLN A 163 22.01 -4.51 -11.16
CA GLN A 163 22.16 -5.07 -12.51
C GLN A 163 21.03 -6.06 -12.79
N VAL A 164 20.32 -5.81 -13.89
CA VAL A 164 19.34 -6.75 -14.43
C VAL A 164 20.04 -7.68 -15.42
N GLU A 165 20.04 -8.98 -15.11
CA GLU A 165 20.71 -9.97 -15.95
C GLU A 165 19.92 -10.26 -17.23
N GLY A 166 18.58 -10.32 -17.13
CA GLY A 166 17.69 -10.53 -18.27
C GLY A 166 16.41 -9.69 -18.24
N THR A 167 15.86 -9.41 -19.42
CA THR A 167 14.61 -8.67 -19.62
C THR A 167 13.70 -9.42 -20.58
N THR A 168 12.43 -9.53 -20.19
CA THR A 168 11.39 -10.17 -20.98
C THR A 168 10.32 -9.13 -21.32
N PRO A 169 9.94 -8.98 -22.60
CA PRO A 169 8.88 -8.07 -22.98
C PRO A 169 7.55 -8.56 -22.42
N VAL A 170 6.67 -7.60 -22.15
CA VAL A 170 5.35 -7.85 -21.59
C VAL A 170 4.30 -7.31 -22.55
N ILE A 171 3.23 -8.07 -22.74
CA ILE A 171 2.09 -7.72 -23.59
C ILE A 171 0.78 -7.74 -22.78
N ILE A 172 -0.25 -7.11 -23.35
CA ILE A 172 -1.62 -7.20 -22.83
C ILE A 172 -2.44 -8.11 -23.73
N ALA A 173 -2.99 -9.17 -23.15
CA ALA A 173 -4.02 -10.00 -23.77
C ALA A 173 -5.41 -9.54 -23.31
N TRP A 174 -6.36 -9.47 -24.24
CA TRP A 174 -7.75 -9.11 -23.94
C TRP A 174 -8.66 -10.32 -24.08
N HIS A 175 -9.52 -10.55 -23.09
CA HIS A 175 -10.53 -11.60 -23.14
C HIS A 175 -11.80 -11.10 -22.46
N ASN A 176 -12.94 -11.15 -23.16
CA ASN A 176 -14.24 -10.66 -22.68
C ASN A 176 -14.19 -9.25 -22.08
N GLY A 177 -13.47 -8.33 -22.76
CA GLY A 177 -13.31 -6.94 -22.31
C GLY A 177 -12.33 -6.74 -21.14
N LYS A 178 -11.79 -7.81 -20.54
CA LYS A 178 -10.81 -7.74 -19.45
C LYS A 178 -9.39 -7.89 -19.99
N SER A 179 -8.46 -7.08 -19.49
CA SER A 179 -7.04 -7.14 -19.83
C SER A 179 -6.27 -8.05 -18.88
N ARG A 180 -5.23 -8.72 -19.39
CA ARG A 180 -4.26 -9.51 -18.62
C ARG A 180 -2.85 -9.17 -19.07
N MET A 181 -1.95 -8.99 -18.11
CA MET A 181 -0.52 -8.79 -18.37
C MET A 181 0.17 -10.15 -18.55
N VAL A 182 0.91 -10.32 -19.65
CA VAL A 182 1.56 -11.59 -20.01
C VAL A 182 3.02 -11.33 -20.37
N GLY A 183 3.94 -12.04 -19.72
CA GLY A 183 5.35 -12.03 -20.09
C GLY A 183 5.61 -12.97 -21.26
N ASP A 184 6.27 -12.47 -22.30
CA ASP A 184 6.67 -13.25 -23.47
C ASP A 184 7.95 -14.04 -23.18
N SER A 185 7.80 -15.09 -22.37
CA SER A 185 8.90 -15.95 -21.93
C SER A 185 9.06 -17.16 -22.86
N GLU A 186 9.23 -16.92 -24.15
CA GLU A 186 9.71 -17.99 -25.04
C GLU A 186 11.19 -18.31 -24.74
N PRO A 187 11.59 -19.60 -24.70
CA PRO A 187 12.97 -20.04 -24.54
C PRO A 187 13.86 -19.73 -25.76
#